data_AF-A0A1H1C523-F1
#
_entry.id   AF-A0A1H1C523-F1
#
_cell.length_a   1.000
_cell.length_b   1.000
_cell.length_c   1.000
_cell.angle_alpha   90.00
_cell.angle_beta   90.00
_cell.angle_gamma   90.00
#
_symmetry.space_group_name_H-M   'P 1'
#
loop_
_entity.id
_entity.type
_entity.pdbx_description
1 polymer ?
#
loop_
_entity_poly.entity_id
_entity_poly.type
_entity_poly.pdbx_seq_one_letter_code
_entity_poly.pdbx_strand_id
1 'polypeptide(L)'
;MKLETLKIMKALFINGSPRKNGNTAQLLKRAMDGAREAGAEVELVNLYDRNLNYKGCMSCFACKVKGGKKGVCSFKDDLQPIQLEMNYKDRRIILPKTEGEVLEPIKVLRADIDYNKHLNNANYVRMAMELLPEDFVVRGLRVEYRVAAKLGDCLIPTIYKIVDGIIISLSIGSEVSAIIEFNK
;
A
#
# COMPACT_ATOMS: atom_id res chain seq x y z
N MET A 1 31.34 -16.41 -19.12
CA MET A 1 29.91 -16.49 -18.72
C MET A 1 29.83 -16.08 -17.26
N LYS A 2 29.39 -14.85 -16.95
CA LYS A 2 29.10 -14.46 -15.57
C LYS A 2 27.83 -15.21 -15.16
N LEU A 3 27.92 -16.07 -14.15
CA LEU A 3 26.74 -16.57 -13.47
C LEU A 3 26.01 -15.36 -12.90
N GLU A 4 24.93 -14.92 -13.57
CA GLU A 4 23.94 -14.08 -12.92
C GLU A 4 23.37 -14.92 -11.78
N THR A 5 23.76 -14.59 -10.56
CA THR A 5 23.14 -15.13 -9.35
C THR A 5 21.65 -14.86 -9.47
N LEU A 6 20.85 -15.92 -9.64
CA LEU A 6 19.40 -15.88 -9.54
C LEU A 6 19.06 -15.16 -8.23
N LYS A 7 18.60 -13.91 -8.31
CA LYS A 7 18.18 -13.14 -7.15
C LYS A 7 16.93 -13.80 -6.61
N ILE A 8 17.08 -14.58 -5.54
CA ILE A 8 15.94 -15.20 -4.84
C ILE A 8 15.03 -14.07 -4.34
N MET A 9 13.76 -14.10 -4.73
CA MET A 9 12.76 -13.15 -4.23
C MET A 9 12.58 -13.36 -2.73
N LYS A 10 12.61 -12.28 -1.95
CA LYS A 10 12.37 -12.31 -0.51
C LYS A 10 11.01 -11.71 -0.19
N ALA A 11 10.24 -12.38 0.65
CA ALA A 11 8.95 -11.92 1.12
C ALA A 11 8.92 -11.87 2.64
N LEU A 12 8.75 -10.67 3.18
CA LEU A 12 8.63 -10.43 4.61
C LEU A 12 7.16 -10.31 5.00
N PHE A 13 6.72 -11.19 5.90
CA PHE A 13 5.39 -11.19 6.48
C PHE A 13 5.46 -10.65 7.89
N ILE A 14 4.54 -9.74 8.24
CA ILE A 14 4.50 -9.13 9.57
C ILE A 14 3.15 -9.44 10.20
N ASN A 15 3.16 -10.24 11.26
CA ASN A 15 1.99 -10.50 12.07
C ASN A 15 1.81 -9.38 13.11
N GLY A 16 0.86 -8.50 12.83
CA GLY A 16 0.44 -7.45 13.76
C GLY A 16 -0.55 -7.90 14.84
N SER A 17 -0.94 -9.18 14.89
CA SER A 17 -1.75 -9.70 15.98
C SER A 17 -0.87 -10.19 17.13
N PRO A 18 -1.24 -9.95 18.40
CA PRO A 18 -0.57 -10.59 19.53
C PRO A 18 -0.80 -12.11 19.59
N ARG A 19 -1.77 -12.63 18.82
CA ARG A 19 -2.12 -14.05 18.79
C ARG A 19 -1.34 -14.75 17.67
N LYS A 20 -0.31 -15.52 18.03
CA LYS A 20 0.53 -16.27 17.06
C LYS A 20 -0.23 -17.31 16.22
N ASN A 21 -1.40 -17.76 16.69
CA ASN A 21 -2.24 -18.76 16.00
C ASN A 21 -3.67 -18.25 15.70
N GLY A 22 -3.89 -16.93 15.80
CA GLY A 22 -5.21 -16.32 15.53
C GLY A 22 -5.54 -16.20 14.04
N ASN A 23 -6.69 -15.58 13.73
CA ASN A 23 -7.18 -15.40 12.36
C ASN A 23 -6.14 -14.71 11.45
N THR A 24 -5.51 -13.63 11.92
CA THR A 24 -4.47 -12.91 11.16
C THR A 24 -3.28 -13.81 10.83
N ALA A 25 -2.82 -14.61 11.79
CA ALA A 25 -1.71 -15.54 11.58
C ALA A 25 -2.07 -16.64 10.58
N GLN A 26 -3.30 -17.14 10.61
CA GLN A 26 -3.76 -18.13 9.63
C GLN A 26 -3.81 -17.57 8.20
N LEU A 27 -4.30 -16.33 8.03
CA LEU A 27 -4.29 -15.66 6.73
C LEU A 27 -2.86 -15.43 6.22
N LEU A 28 -1.96 -14.95 7.09
CA LEU A 28 -0.55 -14.78 6.75
C LEU A 28 0.11 -16.10 6.35
N LYS A 29 -0.18 -17.19 7.07
CA LYS A 29 0.33 -18.52 6.72
C LYS A 29 -0.06 -18.93 5.30
N ARG A 30 -1.32 -18.75 4.91
CA ARG A 30 -1.78 -19.05 3.55
C ARG A 30 -1.08 -18.18 2.49
N ALA A 31 -0.91 -16.90 2.77
CA ALA A 31 -0.17 -16.01 1.88
C ALA A 31 1.32 -16.38 1.77
N MET A 32 1.94 -16.82 2.88
CA MET A 32 3.32 -17.34 2.89
C MET A 32 3.46 -18.62 2.08
N ASP A 33 2.49 -19.53 2.18
CA ASP A 33 2.49 -20.78 1.40
C ASP A 33 2.48 -20.47 -0.11
N GLY A 34 1.60 -19.57 -0.57
CA GLY A 34 1.60 -19.12 -1.96
C GLY A 34 2.89 -18.41 -2.39
N ALA A 35 3.50 -17.60 -1.50
CA ALA A 35 4.78 -16.98 -1.80
C ALA A 35 5.93 -18.00 -1.95
N ARG A 36 5.96 -19.05 -1.10
CA ARG A 36 6.91 -20.16 -1.23
C ARG A 36 6.71 -20.94 -2.52
N GLU A 37 5.46 -21.24 -2.88
CA GLU A 37 5.09 -21.91 -4.13
C GLU A 37 5.55 -21.10 -5.36
N ALA A 38 5.53 -19.77 -5.28
CA ALA A 38 6.08 -18.87 -6.29
C ALA A 38 7.62 -18.74 -6.26
N GLY A 39 8.32 -19.48 -5.40
CA GLY A 39 9.78 -19.51 -5.30
C GLY A 39 10.40 -18.42 -4.41
N ALA A 40 9.60 -17.73 -3.58
CA ALA A 40 10.13 -16.73 -2.66
C ALA A 40 10.66 -17.36 -1.36
N GLU A 41 11.78 -16.82 -0.87
CA GLU A 41 12.23 -17.00 0.51
C GLU A 41 11.32 -16.17 1.43
N VAL A 42 10.67 -16.81 2.39
CA VAL A 42 9.69 -16.15 3.27
C VAL A 42 10.21 -16.00 4.69
N GLU A 43 10.03 -14.82 5.26
CA GLU A 43 10.32 -14.50 6.65
C GLU A 43 9.05 -14.06 7.36
N LEU A 44 8.83 -14.47 8.62
CA LEU A 44 7.71 -14.04 9.44
C LEU A 44 8.21 -13.33 10.71
N VAL A 45 7.81 -12.08 10.87
CA VAL A 45 8.02 -11.30 12.09
C VAL A 45 6.72 -11.20 12.86
N ASN A 46 6.73 -11.59 14.14
CA ASN A 46 5.60 -11.38 15.05
C ASN A 46 5.87 -10.11 15.86
N LEU A 47 5.08 -9.05 15.65
CA LEU A 47 5.34 -7.74 16.29
C LEU A 47 5.25 -7.78 17.83
N TYR A 48 4.47 -8.72 18.38
CA TYR A 48 4.26 -8.88 19.81
C TYR A 48 5.04 -10.06 20.39
N ASP A 49 6.12 -10.48 19.72
CA ASP A 49 7.05 -11.42 20.36
C ASP A 49 7.69 -10.77 21.59
N ARG A 50 7.81 -11.50 22.69
CA ARG A 50 8.40 -11.00 23.94
C ARG A 50 9.90 -10.71 23.81
N ASN A 51 10.55 -11.30 22.80
CA ASN A 51 11.96 -11.10 22.51
C ASN A 51 12.20 -9.96 21.50
N LEU A 52 11.15 -9.27 21.04
CA LEU A 52 11.24 -8.13 20.14
C LEU A 52 10.92 -6.86 20.91
N ASN A 53 11.87 -5.94 21.03
CA ASN A 53 11.63 -4.60 21.54
C ASN A 53 10.95 -3.76 20.46
N TYR A 54 9.62 -3.89 20.37
CA TYR A 54 8.76 -3.10 19.49
C TYR A 54 7.97 -2.07 20.30
N LYS A 55 8.08 -0.78 19.95
CA LYS A 55 7.43 0.31 20.70
C LYS A 55 6.11 0.80 20.09
N GLY A 56 5.84 0.46 18.84
CA GLY A 56 4.69 1.00 18.11
C GLY A 56 4.90 2.42 17.58
N CYS A 57 4.21 2.74 16.48
CA CYS A 57 4.16 4.10 15.98
C CYS A 57 3.27 4.96 16.89
N MET A 58 3.81 6.06 17.42
CA MET A 58 3.08 7.02 18.26
C MET A 58 2.61 8.27 17.51
N SER A 59 2.60 8.25 16.17
CA SER A 59 2.13 9.36 15.34
C SER A 59 2.80 10.72 15.64
N CYS A 60 4.05 10.74 16.11
CA CYS A 60 4.79 11.98 16.36
C CYS A 60 5.22 12.72 15.07
N PHE A 61 5.11 12.06 13.92
CA PHE A 61 5.49 12.55 12.59
C PHE A 61 6.97 12.93 12.38
N ALA A 62 7.88 12.56 13.30
CA ALA A 62 9.32 12.81 13.16
C ALA A 62 9.91 12.25 11.84
N CYS A 63 9.45 11.08 11.40
CA CYS A 63 9.86 10.46 10.14
C CYS A 63 9.34 11.18 8.87
N LYS A 64 8.47 12.19 9.02
CA LYS A 64 7.88 12.98 7.94
C LYS A 64 8.39 14.44 7.90
N VAL A 65 9.31 14.82 8.79
CA VAL A 65 9.85 16.18 8.87
C VAL A 65 10.57 16.54 7.55
N LYS A 66 10.27 17.72 7.02
CA LYS A 66 10.91 18.25 5.81
C LYS A 66 12.40 18.48 6.08
N GLY A 67 13.27 17.93 5.22
CA GLY A 67 14.73 18.00 5.39
C GLY A 67 15.31 16.96 6.37
N GLY A 68 14.47 16.15 7.02
CA GLY A 68 14.91 15.03 7.87
C GLY A 68 15.14 13.72 7.11
N LYS A 69 15.60 12.68 7.82
CA LYS A 69 15.70 11.32 7.30
C LYS A 69 14.31 10.72 7.10
N LYS A 70 13.77 10.83 5.88
CA LYS A 70 12.43 10.32 5.53
C LYS A 70 12.33 8.82 5.82
N GLY A 71 11.21 8.40 6.42
CA GLY A 71 10.93 6.98 6.64
C GLY A 71 11.73 6.32 7.77
N VAL A 72 12.59 7.06 8.48
CA VAL A 72 13.32 6.56 9.64
C VAL A 72 12.62 6.98 10.92
N CYS A 73 12.24 6.01 11.74
CA CYS A 73 11.62 6.27 13.04
C CYS A 73 12.62 6.92 14.01
N SER A 74 12.18 7.95 14.75
CA SER A 74 12.98 8.59 15.80
C SER A 74 13.12 7.72 17.04
N PHE A 75 12.20 6.78 17.25
CA PHE A 75 12.28 5.78 18.31
C PHE A 75 13.20 4.66 17.85
N LYS A 76 14.23 4.38 18.65
CA LYS A 76 15.09 3.22 18.48
C LYS A 76 14.40 2.01 19.08
N ASP A 77 14.04 1.08 18.22
CA ASP A 77 13.39 -0.19 18.52
C ASP A 77 13.87 -1.24 17.48
N ASP A 78 13.50 -2.49 17.67
CA ASP A 78 14.02 -3.61 16.88
C ASP A 78 13.39 -3.69 15.47
N LEU A 79 12.52 -2.75 15.09
CA LEU A 79 11.95 -2.71 13.73
C LEU A 79 12.84 -2.00 12.72
N GLN A 80 13.83 -1.20 13.16
CA GLN A 80 14.72 -0.50 12.24
C GLN A 80 15.47 -1.44 11.27
N PRO A 81 15.97 -2.62 11.69
CA PRO A 81 16.63 -3.59 10.80
C PRO A 81 15.64 -4.39 9.93
N ILE A 82 14.34 -4.35 10.21
CA ILE A 82 13.31 -5.15 9.54
C ILE A 82 12.88 -4.42 8.25
N GLN A 83 13.81 -4.32 7.32
CA GLN A 83 13.60 -3.77 5.98
C GLN A 83 14.06 -4.77 4.94
N LEU A 84 13.26 -4.94 3.89
CA LEU A 84 13.71 -5.68 2.71
C LEU A 84 14.59 -4.76 1.87
N GLU A 85 15.57 -5.37 1.21
CA GLU A 85 16.33 -4.68 0.16
C GLU A 85 15.40 -4.42 -1.04
N MET A 86 14.76 -3.25 -1.06
CA MET A 86 13.88 -2.82 -2.13
C MET A 86 14.10 -1.35 -2.47
N ASN A 87 13.70 -0.97 -3.69
CA ASN A 87 13.67 0.43 -4.10
C ASN A 87 12.41 1.11 -3.52
N TYR A 88 12.49 1.56 -2.27
CA TYR A 88 11.42 2.30 -1.61
C TYR A 88 11.15 3.62 -2.34
N LYS A 89 10.02 3.72 -3.06
CA LYS A 89 9.58 4.97 -3.70
C LYS A 89 9.14 6.02 -2.66
N ASP A 90 9.11 7.31 -3.04
CA ASP A 90 8.68 8.40 -2.14
C ASP A 90 7.23 8.17 -1.65
N ARG A 91 6.87 8.77 -0.51
CA ARG A 91 5.49 8.76 0.00
C ARG A 91 4.51 9.41 -0.97
N ARG A 92 4.93 10.50 -1.64
CA ARG A 92 4.06 11.24 -2.56
C ARG A 92 4.07 10.63 -3.95
N ILE A 93 2.90 10.54 -4.56
CA ILE A 93 2.72 10.21 -5.96
C ILE A 93 2.53 11.53 -6.72
N ILE A 94 3.38 11.75 -7.71
CA ILE A 94 3.31 12.94 -8.57
C ILE A 94 2.41 12.57 -9.74
N LEU A 95 1.30 13.30 -9.91
CA LEU A 95 0.45 13.13 -11.08
C LEU A 95 1.19 13.64 -12.34
N PRO A 96 1.10 12.92 -13.47
CA PRO A 96 1.61 13.40 -14.74
C PRO A 96 1.03 14.77 -15.09
N LYS A 97 1.82 15.60 -15.78
CA LYS A 97 1.35 16.90 -16.31
C LYS A 97 0.55 16.77 -17.61
N THR A 98 0.42 15.56 -18.13
CA THR A 98 -0.39 15.26 -19.32
C THR A 98 -1.87 15.25 -18.97
N GLU A 99 -2.72 15.44 -19.97
CA GLU A 99 -4.15 15.16 -19.80
C GLU A 99 -4.36 13.68 -19.47
N GLY A 100 -5.26 13.42 -18.52
CA GLY A 100 -5.70 12.09 -18.16
C GLY A 100 -7.11 11.83 -18.68
N GLU A 101 -7.47 10.56 -18.79
CA GLU A 101 -8.82 10.14 -19.19
C GLU A 101 -9.75 10.24 -17.98
N VAL A 102 -10.69 11.18 -18.01
CA VAL A 102 -11.70 11.36 -16.95
C VAL A 102 -12.85 10.40 -17.19
N LEU A 103 -13.23 9.67 -16.15
CA LEU A 103 -14.32 8.68 -16.20
C LEU A 103 -15.54 9.13 -15.41
N GLU A 104 -16.61 8.35 -15.55
CA GLU A 104 -17.87 8.57 -14.83
C GLU A 104 -17.68 8.54 -13.30
N PRO A 105 -18.39 9.41 -12.56
CA PRO A 105 -18.26 9.45 -11.12
C PRO A 105 -18.75 8.18 -10.42
N ILE A 106 -17.96 7.70 -9.47
CA ILE A 106 -18.29 6.56 -8.61
C ILE A 106 -18.92 7.10 -7.33
N LYS A 107 -20.20 6.78 -7.10
CA LYS A 107 -20.90 7.19 -5.87
C LYS A 107 -20.45 6.33 -4.69
N VAL A 108 -20.04 6.97 -3.60
CA VAL A 108 -19.70 6.29 -2.34
C VAL A 108 -20.97 5.82 -1.65
N LEU A 109 -21.08 4.49 -1.47
CA LEU A 109 -22.26 3.85 -0.89
C LEU A 109 -22.05 3.56 0.60
N ARG A 110 -23.15 3.25 1.29
CA ARG A 110 -23.11 2.86 2.71
C ARG A 110 -22.20 1.66 2.97
N ALA A 111 -22.14 0.71 2.03
CA ALA A 111 -21.29 -0.47 2.13
C ALA A 111 -19.80 -0.13 2.05
N ASP A 112 -19.44 1.05 1.54
CA ASP A 112 -18.06 1.45 1.38
C ASP A 112 -17.47 2.12 2.63
N ILE A 113 -18.34 2.51 3.57
CA ILE A 113 -17.99 3.33 4.73
C ILE A 113 -17.48 2.47 5.90
N ASP A 114 -16.40 2.94 6.52
CA ASP A 114 -15.80 2.34 7.71
C ASP A 114 -16.45 2.82 9.02
N TYR A 115 -15.97 2.30 10.15
CA TYR A 115 -16.44 2.69 11.47
C TYR A 115 -16.24 4.19 11.78
N ASN A 116 -15.26 4.84 11.12
CA ASN A 116 -14.95 6.25 11.28
C ASN A 116 -15.81 7.16 10.38
N LYS A 117 -16.79 6.60 9.67
CA LYS A 117 -17.67 7.31 8.73
C LYS A 117 -16.93 7.87 7.50
N HIS A 118 -15.79 7.29 7.15
CA HIS A 118 -15.05 7.59 5.92
C HIS A 118 -15.10 6.40 4.97
N LEU A 119 -14.82 6.64 3.70
CA LEU A 119 -14.58 5.57 2.74
C LEU A 119 -13.42 4.70 3.24
N ASN A 120 -13.65 3.40 3.38
CA ASN A 120 -12.62 2.46 3.77
C ASN A 120 -11.46 2.51 2.76
N ASN A 121 -10.23 2.62 3.24
CA ASN A 121 -9.02 2.68 2.41
C ASN A 121 -8.94 1.54 1.37
N ALA A 122 -9.34 0.32 1.72
CA ALA A 122 -9.37 -0.80 0.78
C ALA A 122 -10.36 -0.59 -0.37
N ASN A 123 -11.46 0.13 -0.14
CA ASN A 123 -12.45 0.42 -1.18
C ASN A 123 -11.96 1.43 -2.21
N TYR A 124 -11.09 2.38 -1.85
CA TYR A 124 -10.41 3.21 -2.85
C TYR A 124 -9.60 2.36 -3.84
N VAL A 125 -8.85 1.39 -3.32
CA VAL A 125 -8.03 0.49 -4.15
C VAL A 125 -8.91 -0.40 -5.00
N ARG A 126 -9.96 -1.00 -4.40
CA ARG A 126 -10.95 -1.81 -5.13
C ARG A 126 -11.57 -1.03 -6.28
N MET A 127 -12.10 0.16 -6.02
CA MET A 127 -12.69 1.04 -7.04
C MET A 127 -11.69 1.37 -8.14
N ALA A 128 -10.42 1.64 -7.81
CA ALA A 128 -9.39 1.90 -8.81
C ALA A 128 -9.00 0.65 -9.61
N MET A 129 -8.99 -0.54 -8.99
CA MET A 129 -8.70 -1.80 -9.68
C MET A 129 -9.75 -2.17 -10.73
N GLU A 130 -11.04 -1.87 -10.48
CA GLU A 130 -12.12 -2.09 -11.47
C GLU A 130 -11.95 -1.24 -12.74
N LEU A 131 -11.10 -0.21 -12.71
CA LEU A 131 -10.81 0.66 -13.85
C LEU A 131 -9.56 0.23 -14.63
N LEU A 132 -8.87 -0.82 -14.19
CA LEU A 132 -7.73 -1.37 -14.91
C LEU A 132 -8.18 -2.20 -16.12
N PRO A 133 -7.35 -2.29 -17.17
CA PRO A 133 -7.58 -3.27 -18.24
C PRO A 133 -7.68 -4.70 -17.69
N GLU A 134 -8.53 -5.54 -18.29
CA GLU A 134 -8.75 -6.92 -17.82
C GLU A 134 -7.47 -7.78 -17.80
N ASP A 135 -6.54 -7.51 -18.73
CA ASP A 135 -5.25 -8.20 -18.85
C ASP A 135 -4.14 -7.54 -18.00
N PHE A 136 -4.47 -6.52 -17.20
CA PHE A 136 -3.48 -5.82 -16.39
C PHE A 136 -3.06 -6.66 -15.18
N VAL A 137 -1.82 -7.14 -15.21
CA VAL A 137 -1.21 -7.83 -14.07
C VAL A 137 -0.56 -6.82 -13.14
N VAL A 138 -1.14 -6.63 -11.95
CA VAL A 138 -0.59 -5.74 -10.91
C VAL A 138 0.64 -6.41 -10.27
N ARG A 139 1.82 -5.82 -10.45
CA ARG A 139 3.07 -6.23 -9.76
C ARG A 139 3.52 -5.26 -8.68
N GLY A 140 2.97 -4.05 -8.66
CA GLY A 140 3.22 -3.08 -7.61
C GLY A 140 2.01 -2.19 -7.38
N LEU A 141 1.83 -1.77 -6.12
CA LEU A 141 0.77 -0.87 -5.69
C LEU A 141 1.34 0.22 -4.79
N ARG A 142 1.02 1.47 -5.09
CA ARG A 142 1.23 2.60 -4.17
C ARG A 142 -0.06 3.38 -4.04
N VAL A 143 -0.34 3.87 -2.83
CA VAL A 143 -1.53 4.67 -2.56
C VAL A 143 -1.18 5.90 -1.74
N GLU A 144 -1.65 7.06 -2.18
CA GLU A 144 -1.60 8.31 -1.44
C GLU A 144 -3.03 8.78 -1.12
N TYR A 145 -3.43 8.68 0.14
CA TYR A 145 -4.67 9.26 0.65
C TYR A 145 -4.46 10.72 1.04
N ARG A 146 -5.41 11.59 0.68
CA ARG A 146 -5.38 13.03 0.92
C ARG A 146 -6.61 13.52 1.67
N VAL A 147 -7.75 13.56 0.99
CA VAL A 147 -9.04 13.99 1.57
C VAL A 147 -9.94 12.77 1.72
N ALA A 148 -10.50 12.56 2.91
CA ALA A 148 -11.35 11.40 3.17
C ALA A 148 -12.75 11.60 2.57
N ALA A 149 -13.12 10.70 1.66
CA ALA A 149 -14.47 10.64 1.09
C ALA A 149 -15.47 10.13 2.12
N LYS A 150 -16.72 10.56 2.00
CA LYS A 150 -17.83 10.26 2.91
C LYS A 150 -19.01 9.72 2.14
N LEU A 151 -20.01 9.25 2.88
CA LEU A 151 -21.24 8.70 2.31
C LEU A 151 -21.90 9.71 1.38
N GLY A 152 -22.17 9.30 0.14
CA GLY A 152 -22.84 10.12 -0.86
C GLY A 152 -21.91 10.99 -1.70
N ASP A 153 -20.62 11.09 -1.36
CA ASP A 153 -19.64 11.75 -2.23
C ASP A 153 -19.54 11.02 -3.57
N CYS A 154 -19.21 11.75 -4.63
CA CYS A 154 -18.95 11.21 -5.96
C CYS A 154 -17.47 11.35 -6.26
N LEU A 155 -16.78 10.22 -6.38
CA LEU A 155 -15.37 10.16 -6.77
C LEU A 155 -15.26 10.18 -8.28
N ILE A 156 -14.66 11.22 -8.83
CA ILE A 156 -14.39 11.36 -10.27
C ILE A 156 -13.01 10.74 -10.54
N PRO A 157 -12.92 9.62 -11.26
CA PRO A 157 -11.66 9.00 -11.59
C PRO A 157 -10.98 9.73 -12.76
N THR A 158 -9.65 9.81 -12.72
CA THR A 158 -8.84 10.22 -13.86
C THR A 158 -7.68 9.25 -14.02
N ILE A 159 -7.58 8.64 -15.20
CA ILE A 159 -6.57 7.64 -15.53
C ILE A 159 -5.41 8.29 -16.28
N TYR A 160 -4.20 7.98 -15.83
CA TYR A 160 -2.96 8.38 -16.48
C TYR A 160 -2.14 7.13 -16.81
N LYS A 161 -1.90 6.90 -18.10
CA LYS A 161 -0.99 5.85 -18.57
C LYS A 161 0.45 6.34 -18.42
N ILE A 162 1.29 5.55 -17.76
CA ILE A 162 2.72 5.81 -17.61
C ILE A 162 3.52 4.65 -18.20
N VAL A 163 4.83 4.83 -18.36
CA VAL A 163 5.72 3.83 -19.01
C VAL A 163 5.58 2.45 -18.36
N ASP A 164 5.63 2.37 -17.03
CA ASP A 164 5.65 1.11 -16.29
C ASP A 164 4.34 0.80 -15.54
N GLY A 165 3.21 1.39 -15.97
CA GLY A 165 1.98 1.22 -15.20
C GLY A 165 0.85 2.20 -15.49
N ILE A 166 -0.06 2.33 -14.52
CA ILE A 166 -1.21 3.22 -14.56
C ILE A 166 -1.32 3.96 -13.23
N ILE A 167 -1.56 5.27 -13.28
CA ILE A 167 -1.93 6.07 -12.12
C ILE A 167 -3.39 6.45 -12.25
N ILE A 168 -4.15 6.29 -11.18
CA ILE A 168 -5.55 6.69 -11.07
C ILE A 168 -5.68 7.68 -9.93
N SER A 169 -6.15 8.89 -10.23
CA SER A 169 -6.58 9.83 -9.20
C SER A 169 -8.10 9.76 -9.03
N LEU A 170 -8.55 9.78 -7.77
CA LEU A 170 -9.96 9.86 -7.42
C LEU A 170 -10.21 11.21 -6.76
N SER A 171 -11.04 12.05 -7.37
CA SER A 171 -11.28 13.44 -6.93
C SER A 171 -12.72 13.66 -6.49
N ILE A 172 -12.93 14.55 -5.53
CA ILE A 172 -14.25 15.03 -5.08
C ILE A 172 -14.33 16.51 -5.42
N GLY A 173 -15.16 16.86 -6.40
CA GLY A 173 -15.15 18.21 -6.96
C GLY A 173 -13.75 18.55 -7.50
N SER A 174 -13.12 19.60 -6.95
CA SER A 174 -11.77 20.03 -7.33
C SER A 174 -10.63 19.42 -6.50
N GLU A 175 -10.95 18.66 -5.45
CA GLU A 175 -9.94 18.12 -4.53
C GLU A 175 -9.61 16.67 -4.85
N VAL A 176 -8.32 16.34 -4.88
CA VAL A 176 -7.88 14.94 -5.02
C VAL A 176 -8.07 14.23 -3.68
N SER A 177 -8.94 13.22 -3.63
CA SER A 177 -9.20 12.39 -2.45
C SER A 177 -8.12 11.32 -2.28
N ALA A 178 -7.78 10.59 -3.35
CA ALA A 178 -6.73 9.58 -3.34
C ALA A 178 -6.01 9.47 -4.69
N ILE A 179 -4.76 9.01 -4.68
CA ILE A 179 -4.00 8.64 -5.88
C ILE A 179 -3.52 7.20 -5.71
N ILE A 180 -3.74 6.38 -6.71
CA ILE A 180 -3.34 4.97 -6.76
C ILE A 180 -2.42 4.77 -7.95
N GLU A 181 -1.23 4.22 -7.75
CA GLU A 181 -0.29 3.83 -8.80
C GLU A 181 -0.18 2.30 -8.83
N PHE A 182 -0.48 1.72 -9.99
CA PHE A 182 -0.32 0.32 -10.29
C PHE A 182 0.86 0.14 -11.26
N ASN A 183 1.83 -0.68 -10.89
CA ASN A 183 2.99 -1.00 -11.75
C ASN A 183 2.85 -2.41 -12.35
N LYS A 184 3.37 -2.58 -13.57
CA LYS A 184 3.47 -3.87 -14.28
C LYS A 184 4.70 -4.68 -13.90
#